data_AF-A0A3N1B058-F1
#
_entry.id   AF-A0A3N1B058-F1
#
_cell.length_a   1.000
_cell.length_b   1.000
_cell.length_c   1.000
_cell.angle_alpha   90.00
_cell.angle_beta   90.00
_cell.angle_gamma   90.00
#
_symmetry.space_group_name_H-M   'P 1'
#
loop_
_entity.id
_entity.type
_entity.pdbx_description
1 polymer ?
#
loop_
_entity_poly.entity_id
_entity_poly.type
_entity_poly.pdbx_seq_one_letter_code
_entity_poly.pdbx_strand_id
1 'polypeptide(L)'
;MAPYLQITRTDRHHRSVVQTPITPFCHLDTGRRIVVVSTAHFGEGGYYQALLGAITASMNQGFTVHYENANHQRPDDQPSTAEQTVLADLATMRDLEALRMSALGWTHQPTVLHHPNWQRHDLTDLEIVRQVGTEAMRRYIIRRTRSLTWPDHETWRLAWHQAIFAVGNRVSIRVPPPEAARTAHINPLTRVLLHTRTQIAVTAATATTDDLIMIWGARHLPGITTALSAAGYRPDYDHQRWPIVGYLPPIRANTARYLLRRPPTPHPCYYTNDRNHPQPC
;
A
#
# COMPACT_ATOMS: atom_id res chain seq x y z
N MET A 1 -11.99 16.59 -0.39
CA MET A 1 -10.98 15.66 0.15
C MET A 1 -10.51 14.76 -0.98
N ALA A 2 -9.20 14.61 -1.19
CA ALA A 2 -8.66 13.79 -2.27
C ALA A 2 -9.01 12.30 -2.03
N PRO A 3 -9.64 11.60 -2.97
CA PRO A 3 -9.81 10.16 -2.88
C PRO A 3 -8.43 9.49 -2.96
N TYR A 4 -8.13 8.58 -2.03
CA TYR A 4 -6.85 7.87 -1.99
C TYR A 4 -6.92 6.43 -2.52
N LEU A 5 -8.13 5.93 -2.67
CA LEU A 5 -8.44 4.61 -3.20
C LEU A 5 -9.80 4.71 -3.88
N GLN A 6 -10.00 4.05 -5.01
CA GLN A 6 -11.32 3.94 -5.61
C GLN A 6 -11.60 2.52 -6.10
N ILE A 7 -12.89 2.20 -6.18
CA ILE A 7 -13.37 1.00 -6.86
C ILE A 7 -14.22 1.44 -8.03
N THR A 8 -13.83 1.03 -9.23
CA THR A 8 -14.60 1.20 -10.45
C THR A 8 -15.08 -0.15 -10.96
N ARG A 9 -15.99 -0.16 -11.94
CA ARG A 9 -16.43 -1.37 -12.64
C ARG A 9 -15.87 -1.35 -14.04
N THR A 10 -15.38 -2.49 -14.52
CA THR A 10 -14.96 -2.66 -15.92
C THR A 10 -16.14 -3.01 -16.81
N ASP A 11 -16.18 -2.49 -18.04
CA ASP A 11 -17.33 -2.60 -18.94
C ASP A 11 -17.63 -4.03 -19.40
N ARG A 12 -16.60 -4.86 -19.64
CA ARG A 12 -16.79 -6.18 -20.27
C ARG A 12 -17.45 -7.24 -19.38
N HIS A 13 -17.35 -7.12 -18.05
CA HIS A 13 -17.85 -8.15 -17.11
C HIS A 13 -18.39 -7.61 -15.78
N HIS A 14 -18.60 -6.29 -15.66
CA HIS A 14 -19.00 -5.61 -14.42
C HIS A 14 -18.13 -5.96 -13.20
N ARG A 15 -16.86 -6.28 -13.42
CA ARG A 15 -15.94 -6.63 -12.34
C ARG A 15 -15.48 -5.38 -11.63
N SER A 16 -15.43 -5.45 -10.29
CA SER A 16 -14.86 -4.39 -9.48
C SER A 16 -13.33 -4.45 -9.57
N VAL A 17 -12.69 -3.33 -9.86
CA VAL A 17 -11.24 -3.16 -9.77
C VAL A 17 -10.90 -2.16 -8.68
N VAL A 18 -9.76 -2.34 -8.01
CA VAL A 18 -9.20 -1.33 -7.12
C VAL A 18 -8.20 -0.49 -7.91
N GLN A 19 -8.21 0.82 -7.68
CA GLN A 19 -7.23 1.75 -8.25
C GLN A 19 -6.67 2.64 -7.14
N THR A 20 -5.38 2.97 -7.26
CA THR A 20 -4.73 4.00 -6.44
C THR A 20 -4.29 5.16 -7.33
N PRO A 21 -4.18 6.38 -6.79
CA PRO A 21 -3.83 7.53 -7.61
C PRO A 21 -2.31 7.76 -7.73
N ILE A 22 -1.91 8.34 -8.86
CA ILE A 22 -0.65 9.06 -9.02
C ILE A 22 -1.02 10.54 -9.15
N THR A 23 -0.70 11.34 -8.15
CA THR A 23 -1.12 12.74 -8.05
C THR A 23 0.09 13.67 -8.17
N PRO A 24 0.18 14.48 -9.23
CA PRO A 24 1.17 15.55 -9.31
C PRO A 24 0.81 16.71 -8.37
N PHE A 25 1.82 17.38 -7.85
CA PHE A 25 1.74 18.57 -7.03
C PHE A 25 2.75 19.60 -7.55
N CYS A 26 2.39 20.88 -7.49
CA CYS A 26 3.27 21.99 -7.84
C CYS A 26 3.29 23.02 -6.72
N HIS A 27 4.47 23.49 -6.33
CA HIS A 27 4.62 24.60 -5.38
C HIS A 27 4.35 25.93 -6.08
N LEU A 28 3.44 26.73 -5.54
CA LEU A 28 2.96 27.94 -6.22
C LEU A 28 4.06 28.99 -6.45
N ASP A 29 4.97 29.16 -5.49
CA ASP A 29 5.99 30.21 -5.57
C ASP A 29 7.27 29.79 -6.31
N THR A 30 7.66 28.51 -6.21
CA THR A 30 8.96 28.02 -6.71
C THR A 30 8.83 27.19 -7.98
N GLY A 31 7.62 26.75 -8.34
CA GLY A 31 7.39 25.83 -9.45
C GLY A 31 7.87 24.40 -9.20
N ARG A 32 8.44 24.09 -8.02
CA ARG A 32 8.95 22.76 -7.66
C ARG A 32 7.82 21.72 -7.69
N ARG A 33 8.11 20.54 -8.22
CA ARG A 33 7.13 19.48 -8.48
C ARG A 33 7.33 18.30 -7.55
N ILE A 34 6.23 17.79 -7.00
CA ILE A 34 6.19 16.51 -6.29
C ILE A 34 5.17 15.60 -6.96
N VAL A 35 5.52 14.37 -7.28
CA VAL A 35 4.57 13.35 -7.77
C VAL A 35 4.38 12.31 -6.67
N VAL A 36 3.18 12.25 -6.11
CA VAL A 36 2.84 11.22 -5.10
C VAL A 36 2.25 10.01 -5.79
N VAL A 37 3.02 8.92 -5.83
CA VAL A 37 2.60 7.59 -6.27
C VAL A 37 2.01 6.85 -5.08
N SER A 38 0.67 6.86 -4.98
CA SER A 38 -0.02 6.11 -3.94
C SER A 38 -0.07 4.63 -4.29
N THR A 39 0.37 3.75 -3.39
CA THR A 39 0.47 2.31 -3.65
C THR A 39 -0.46 1.47 -2.77
N ALA A 40 -0.88 0.32 -3.28
CA ALA A 40 -1.31 -0.77 -2.41
C ALA A 40 -0.09 -1.63 -2.06
N HIS A 41 0.00 -2.13 -0.82
CA HIS A 41 1.09 -3.04 -0.42
C HIS A 41 1.05 -4.38 -1.17
N PHE A 42 -0.14 -4.78 -1.63
CA PHE A 42 -0.33 -5.93 -2.51
C PHE A 42 -1.17 -5.54 -3.72
N GLY A 43 -0.80 -6.04 -4.88
CA GLY A 43 -1.47 -5.79 -6.16
C GLY A 43 -0.98 -6.75 -7.24
N GLU A 44 -1.58 -6.71 -8.42
CA GLU A 44 -1.17 -7.55 -9.56
C GLU A 44 0.25 -7.18 -10.05
N GLY A 45 0.98 -8.13 -10.62
CA GLY A 45 2.34 -7.85 -11.13
C GLY A 45 2.36 -6.72 -12.18
N GLY A 46 1.39 -6.72 -13.10
CA GLY A 46 1.26 -5.69 -14.14
C GLY A 46 1.06 -4.27 -13.59
N TYR A 47 0.41 -4.13 -12.43
CA TYR A 47 0.27 -2.86 -11.74
C TYR A 47 1.62 -2.27 -11.33
N TYR A 48 2.46 -3.06 -10.67
CA TYR A 48 3.79 -2.58 -10.24
C TYR A 48 4.72 -2.32 -11.41
N GLN A 49 4.63 -3.09 -12.50
CA GLN A 49 5.39 -2.81 -13.73
C GLN A 49 4.96 -1.48 -14.36
N ALA A 50 3.66 -1.18 -14.41
CA ALA A 50 3.16 0.10 -14.89
C ALA A 50 3.63 1.27 -14.02
N LEU A 51 3.62 1.09 -12.69
CA LEU A 51 4.17 2.09 -11.77
C LEU A 51 5.67 2.30 -11.97
N LEU A 52 6.46 1.22 -12.08
CA LEU A 52 7.89 1.30 -12.30
C LEU A 52 8.23 2.03 -13.61
N GLY A 53 7.48 1.76 -14.69
CA GLY A 53 7.61 2.48 -15.95
C GLY A 53 7.34 3.98 -15.80
N ALA A 54 6.27 4.35 -15.08
CA ALA A 54 5.96 5.75 -14.81
C ALA A 54 7.02 6.44 -13.95
N ILE A 55 7.53 5.76 -12.91
CA ILE A 55 8.59 6.28 -12.02
C ILE A 55 9.88 6.49 -12.81
N THR A 56 10.29 5.50 -13.60
CA THR A 56 11.50 5.56 -14.43
C THR A 56 11.41 6.70 -15.45
N ALA A 57 10.26 6.89 -16.09
CA ALA A 57 10.05 7.99 -17.01
C ALA A 57 10.23 9.37 -16.34
N SER A 58 9.73 9.53 -15.11
CA SER A 58 9.93 10.77 -14.34
C SER A 58 11.38 10.92 -13.84
N MET A 59 12.06 9.84 -13.44
CA MET A 59 13.48 9.88 -13.10
C MET A 59 14.34 10.34 -14.28
N ASN A 60 14.01 9.92 -15.50
CA ASN A 60 14.69 10.39 -16.72
C ASN A 60 14.46 11.88 -17.00
N GLN A 61 13.51 12.52 -16.32
CA GLN A 61 13.28 13.97 -16.35
C GLN A 61 13.97 14.71 -15.19
N GLY A 62 14.83 14.03 -14.43
CA GLY A 62 15.59 14.61 -13.31
C GLY A 62 14.92 14.50 -11.95
N PHE A 63 13.79 13.79 -11.82
CA PHE A 63 13.17 13.58 -10.52
C PHE A 63 14.01 12.66 -9.64
N THR A 64 14.15 13.03 -8.37
CA THR A 64 14.63 12.13 -7.31
C THR A 64 13.47 11.25 -6.81
N VAL A 65 13.78 10.16 -6.09
CA VAL A 65 12.74 9.25 -5.57
C VAL A 65 12.92 9.04 -4.08
N HIS A 66 11.87 9.38 -3.34
CA HIS A 66 11.70 8.97 -1.96
C HIS A 66 10.67 7.84 -1.89
N TYR A 67 10.87 6.87 -1.01
CA TYR A 67 9.92 5.76 -0.86
C TYR A 67 9.69 5.31 0.59
N GLU A 68 8.49 4.79 0.81
CA GLU A 68 8.07 4.07 2.00
C GLU A 68 8.67 2.65 1.97
N ASN A 69 9.45 2.32 2.99
CA ASN A 69 9.78 0.94 3.30
C ASN A 69 10.26 0.83 4.74
N ALA A 70 9.72 -0.15 5.45
CA ALA A 70 10.25 -0.54 6.75
C ALA A 70 11.34 -1.60 6.51
N ASN A 71 12.61 -1.17 6.45
CA ASN A 71 13.69 -2.10 6.74
C ASN A 71 13.49 -2.61 8.17
N HIS A 72 13.87 -3.86 8.44
CA HIS A 72 13.72 -4.40 9.79
C HIS A 72 14.43 -3.53 10.82
N GLN A 73 15.68 -3.14 10.54
CA GLN A 73 16.58 -2.43 11.47
C GLN A 73 17.63 -1.63 10.70
N ARG A 74 18.28 -0.68 11.38
CA ARG A 74 19.53 -0.03 10.99
C ARG A 74 20.74 -0.89 11.41
N PRO A 75 21.91 -0.74 10.77
CA PRO A 75 23.09 -1.57 11.10
C PRO A 75 23.56 -1.49 12.56
N ASP A 76 23.33 -0.37 13.22
CA ASP A 76 23.74 -0.08 14.60
C ASP A 76 22.65 -0.34 15.65
N ASP A 77 21.47 -0.81 15.22
CA ASP A 77 20.37 -1.08 16.13
C ASP A 77 20.67 -2.25 17.08
N GLN A 78 20.41 -2.02 18.37
CA GLN A 78 20.50 -3.04 19.42
C GLN A 78 19.10 -3.29 20.00
N PRO A 79 18.30 -4.21 19.43
CA PRO A 79 16.98 -4.54 19.95
C PRO A 79 17.10 -5.36 21.25
N SER A 80 16.30 -5.01 22.25
CA SER A 80 16.06 -5.85 23.43
C SER A 80 15.43 -7.19 23.05
N THR A 81 15.52 -8.19 23.93
CA THR A 81 14.92 -9.52 23.70
C THR A 81 13.43 -9.44 23.36
N ALA A 82 12.68 -8.56 24.06
CA ALA A 82 11.25 -8.38 23.80
C ALA A 82 10.97 -7.77 22.41
N GLU A 83 11.80 -6.82 21.97
CA GLU A 83 11.70 -6.24 20.62
C GLU A 83 12.06 -7.28 19.55
N GLN A 84 13.10 -8.08 19.76
CA GLN A 84 13.49 -9.17 18.85
C GLN A 84 12.34 -10.17 18.65
N THR A 85 11.66 -10.57 19.73
CA THR A 85 10.48 -11.45 19.62
C THR A 85 9.38 -10.82 18.76
N VAL A 86 9.06 -9.54 19.01
CA VAL A 86 8.01 -8.84 18.24
C VAL A 86 8.40 -8.70 16.76
N LEU A 87 9.68 -8.46 16.45
CA LEU A 87 10.16 -8.38 15.08
C LEU A 87 10.08 -9.73 14.35
N ALA A 88 10.44 -10.84 15.03
CA ALA A 88 10.29 -12.18 14.48
C ALA A 88 8.82 -12.55 14.23
N ASP A 89 7.93 -12.22 15.17
CA ASP A 89 6.49 -12.40 15.02
C ASP A 89 5.93 -11.57 13.85
N LEU A 90 6.41 -10.33 13.70
CA LEU A 90 6.03 -9.43 12.60
C LEU A 90 6.46 -9.97 11.24
N ALA A 91 7.70 -10.49 11.14
CA ALA A 91 8.21 -11.14 9.93
C ALA A 91 7.35 -12.35 9.55
N THR A 92 7.09 -13.24 10.51
CA THR A 92 6.22 -14.42 10.32
C THR A 92 4.81 -14.03 9.85
N MET A 93 4.23 -12.98 10.43
CA MET A 93 2.93 -12.46 10.02
C MET A 93 2.93 -11.95 8.58
N ARG A 94 4.01 -11.26 8.15
CA ARG A 94 4.15 -10.75 6.77
C ARG A 94 4.34 -11.87 5.76
N ASP A 95 5.11 -12.90 6.09
CA ASP A 95 5.27 -14.07 5.22
C ASP A 95 3.92 -14.79 5.02
N LEU A 96 3.15 -14.92 6.10
CA LEU A 96 1.81 -15.49 6.03
C LEU A 96 0.86 -14.60 5.21
N GLU A 97 0.91 -13.27 5.37
CA GLU A 97 0.13 -12.34 4.55
C GLU A 97 0.51 -12.47 3.07
N ALA A 98 1.80 -12.50 2.74
CA ALA A 98 2.30 -12.69 1.39
C ALA A 98 1.84 -14.03 0.78
N LEU A 99 1.88 -15.12 1.55
CA LEU A 99 1.36 -16.42 1.14
C LEU A 99 -0.15 -16.37 0.82
N ARG A 100 -0.95 -15.68 1.64
CA ARG A 100 -2.40 -15.58 1.40
C ARG A 100 -2.73 -14.67 0.21
N MET A 101 -1.95 -13.61 0.00
CA MET A 101 -2.11 -12.70 -1.13
C MET A 101 -1.61 -13.30 -2.45
N SER A 102 -0.59 -14.16 -2.43
CA SER A 102 -0.10 -14.82 -3.65
C SER A 102 -1.15 -15.76 -4.25
N ALA A 103 -2.05 -16.33 -3.44
CA ALA A 103 -3.19 -17.11 -3.91
C ALA A 103 -4.25 -16.27 -4.66
N LEU A 104 -4.18 -14.94 -4.59
CA LEU A 104 -4.92 -14.00 -5.45
C LEU A 104 -4.16 -13.63 -6.74
N GLY A 105 -2.95 -14.16 -6.93
CA GLY A 105 -2.03 -13.68 -7.98
C GLY A 105 -1.43 -12.32 -7.66
N TRP A 106 -1.52 -11.85 -6.40
CA TRP A 106 -1.01 -10.55 -6.00
C TRP A 106 0.41 -10.65 -5.47
N THR A 107 1.22 -9.67 -5.81
CA THR A 107 2.63 -9.53 -5.45
C THR A 107 2.78 -8.47 -4.38
N HIS A 108 3.80 -8.61 -3.53
CA HIS A 108 4.10 -7.64 -2.47
C HIS A 108 4.93 -6.47 -3.05
N GLN A 109 4.53 -5.23 -2.80
CA GLN A 109 5.14 -4.01 -3.36
C GLN A 109 6.69 -4.00 -3.29
N PRO A 110 7.34 -4.25 -2.14
CA PRO A 110 8.80 -4.18 -2.01
C PRO A 110 9.56 -5.15 -2.92
N THR A 111 8.93 -6.22 -3.42
CA THR A 111 9.61 -7.15 -4.35
C THR A 111 9.75 -6.59 -5.76
N VAL A 112 9.05 -5.50 -6.09
CA VAL A 112 9.07 -4.88 -7.43
C VAL A 112 9.48 -3.41 -7.38
N LEU A 113 8.95 -2.64 -6.44
CA LEU A 113 9.23 -1.22 -6.31
C LEU A 113 10.39 -0.97 -5.33
N HIS A 114 11.62 -1.22 -5.81
CA HIS A 114 12.85 -0.85 -5.13
C HIS A 114 13.94 -0.52 -6.15
N HIS A 115 14.87 0.36 -5.79
CA HIS A 115 16.03 0.69 -6.62
C HIS A 115 17.17 1.20 -5.74
N PRO A 116 18.46 0.90 -6.04
CA PRO A 116 19.60 1.31 -5.21
C PRO A 116 19.72 2.83 -4.99
N ASN A 117 19.32 3.62 -5.99
CA ASN A 117 19.42 5.09 -5.94
C ASN A 117 18.19 5.76 -5.29
N TRP A 118 17.18 5.01 -4.86
CA TRP A 118 16.02 5.59 -4.18
C TRP A 118 16.32 5.83 -2.71
N GLN A 119 15.80 6.93 -2.17
CA GLN A 119 16.05 7.34 -0.80
C GLN A 119 14.89 6.93 0.10
N ARG A 120 15.21 6.24 1.19
CA ARG A 120 14.21 5.78 2.16
C ARG A 120 13.96 6.86 3.21
N HIS A 121 12.73 7.35 3.30
CA HIS A 121 12.32 8.34 4.31
C HIS A 121 11.18 7.81 5.16
N ASP A 122 11.48 6.78 5.94
CA ASP A 122 10.49 6.06 6.73
C ASP A 122 11.10 5.46 8.00
N LEU A 123 10.25 5.06 8.94
CA LEU A 123 10.65 4.33 10.14
C LEU A 123 11.04 2.89 9.78
N THR A 124 12.05 2.37 10.47
CA THR A 124 12.32 0.92 10.53
C THR A 124 11.25 0.21 11.35
N ASP A 125 11.14 -1.12 11.22
CA ASP A 125 10.24 -1.91 12.04
C ASP A 125 10.54 -1.76 13.54
N LEU A 126 11.84 -1.73 13.92
CA LEU A 126 12.22 -1.53 15.31
C LEU A 126 11.79 -0.16 15.84
N GLU A 127 11.94 0.91 15.06
CA GLU A 127 11.46 2.24 15.45
C GLU A 127 9.93 2.27 15.61
N ILE A 128 9.20 1.59 14.73
CA ILE A 128 7.75 1.42 14.87
C ILE A 128 7.42 0.69 16.18
N VAL A 129 8.10 -0.42 16.47
CA VAL A 129 7.90 -1.20 17.71
C VAL A 129 8.18 -0.36 18.94
N ARG A 130 9.27 0.43 18.95
CA ARG A 130 9.64 1.33 20.05
C ARG A 130 8.58 2.42 20.29
N GLN A 131 8.07 3.03 19.22
CA GLN A 131 7.08 4.11 19.34
C GLN A 131 5.68 3.61 19.69
N VAL A 132 5.29 2.42 19.21
CA VAL A 132 3.98 1.82 19.49
C VAL A 132 3.97 1.10 20.85
N GLY A 133 5.10 0.50 21.22
CA GLY A 133 5.25 -0.41 22.35
C GLY A 133 5.09 -1.88 21.95
N THR A 134 5.94 -2.73 22.51
CA THR A 134 6.00 -4.19 22.22
C THR A 134 4.66 -4.89 22.46
N GLU A 135 3.98 -4.57 23.57
CA GLU A 135 2.70 -5.19 23.92
C GLU A 135 1.56 -4.80 22.95
N ALA A 136 1.49 -3.52 22.56
CA ALA A 136 0.50 -3.07 21.58
C ALA A 136 0.77 -3.70 20.19
N MET A 137 2.04 -3.80 19.79
CA MET A 137 2.44 -4.50 18.57
C MET A 137 2.11 -5.99 18.61
N ARG A 138 2.38 -6.69 19.71
CA ARG A 138 2.05 -8.10 19.88
C ARG A 138 0.55 -8.34 19.74
N ARG A 139 -0.29 -7.52 20.38
CA ARG A 139 -1.76 -7.62 20.22
C ARG A 139 -2.20 -7.44 18.77
N TYR A 140 -1.60 -6.48 18.07
CA TYR A 140 -1.85 -6.27 16.64
C TYR A 140 -1.46 -7.51 15.81
N ILE A 141 -0.26 -8.04 16.02
CA ILE A 141 0.26 -9.21 15.29
C ILE A 141 -0.59 -10.45 15.56
N ILE A 142 -0.95 -10.75 16.82
CA ILE A 142 -1.80 -11.89 17.16
C ILE A 142 -3.16 -11.78 16.46
N ARG A 143 -3.79 -10.60 16.50
CA ARG A 143 -5.09 -10.38 15.84
C ARG A 143 -4.99 -10.59 14.33
N ARG A 144 -3.94 -10.07 13.68
CA ARG A 144 -3.74 -10.23 12.23
C ARG A 144 -3.42 -11.66 11.86
N THR A 145 -2.50 -12.31 12.56
CA THR A 145 -2.12 -13.71 12.35
C THR A 145 -3.32 -14.64 12.44
N ARG A 146 -4.18 -14.50 13.48
CA ARG A 146 -5.42 -15.28 13.60
C ARG A 146 -6.34 -15.18 12.38
N SER A 147 -6.34 -14.05 11.67
CA SER A 147 -7.14 -13.85 10.45
C SER A 147 -6.49 -14.40 9.18
N LEU A 148 -5.23 -14.82 9.25
CA LEU A 148 -4.42 -15.34 8.15
C LEU A 148 -4.06 -16.82 8.31
N THR A 149 -4.19 -17.37 9.53
CA THR A 149 -3.87 -18.75 9.86
C THR A 149 -5.08 -19.67 9.73
N TRP A 150 -4.93 -20.69 8.90
CA TRP A 150 -5.80 -21.86 8.84
C TRP A 150 -5.03 -23.02 8.16
N PRO A 151 -5.44 -24.29 8.35
CA PRO A 151 -4.76 -25.41 7.71
C PRO A 151 -4.83 -25.32 6.19
N ASP A 152 -3.74 -25.60 5.48
CA ASP A 152 -3.68 -25.41 4.02
C ASP A 152 -4.61 -26.36 3.24
N HIS A 153 -5.02 -27.48 3.85
CA HIS A 153 -6.04 -28.37 3.27
C HIS A 153 -7.47 -27.78 3.34
N GLU A 154 -7.70 -26.73 4.14
CA GLU A 154 -8.97 -26.03 4.23
C GLU A 154 -9.07 -24.90 3.19
N THR A 155 -8.88 -25.23 1.91
CA THR A 155 -8.83 -24.25 0.79
C THR A 155 -10.08 -23.39 0.66
N TRP A 156 -11.22 -23.82 1.18
CA TRP A 156 -12.46 -23.04 1.24
C TRP A 156 -12.37 -21.80 2.14
N ARG A 157 -11.47 -21.77 3.13
CA ARG A 157 -11.23 -20.56 3.94
C ARG A 157 -10.56 -19.45 3.15
N LEU A 158 -9.84 -19.78 2.08
CA LEU A 158 -9.34 -18.76 1.16
C LEU A 158 -10.51 -17.99 0.53
N ALA A 159 -11.62 -18.64 0.16
CA ALA A 159 -12.78 -17.94 -0.36
C ALA A 159 -13.35 -16.91 0.65
N TRP A 160 -13.38 -17.25 1.94
CA TRP A 160 -13.77 -16.31 2.98
C TRP A 160 -12.78 -15.17 3.17
N HIS A 161 -11.48 -15.46 3.19
CA HIS A 161 -10.44 -14.43 3.22
C HIS A 161 -10.60 -13.44 2.06
N GLN A 162 -10.81 -13.94 0.84
CA GLN A 162 -11.07 -13.11 -0.35
C GLN A 162 -12.34 -12.26 -0.23
N ALA A 163 -13.42 -12.81 0.35
CA ALA A 163 -14.65 -12.06 0.60
C ALA A 163 -14.43 -10.93 1.62
N ILE A 164 -13.78 -11.21 2.75
CA ILE A 164 -13.43 -10.20 3.76
C ILE A 164 -12.52 -9.14 3.15
N PHE A 165 -11.52 -9.54 2.39
CA PHE A 165 -10.59 -8.62 1.72
C PHE A 165 -11.35 -7.64 0.79
N ALA A 166 -12.26 -8.15 -0.03
CA ALA A 166 -13.08 -7.32 -0.92
C ALA A 166 -14.04 -6.41 -0.15
N VAL A 167 -14.64 -6.89 0.96
CA VAL A 167 -15.46 -6.07 1.86
C VAL A 167 -14.62 -4.96 2.50
N GLY A 168 -13.43 -5.30 3.02
CA GLY A 168 -12.50 -4.38 3.66
C GLY A 168 -12.14 -3.22 2.74
N ASN A 169 -11.76 -3.50 1.49
CA ASN A 169 -11.48 -2.47 0.49
C ASN A 169 -12.70 -1.55 0.24
N ARG A 170 -13.90 -2.12 0.08
CA ARG A 170 -15.13 -1.33 -0.11
C ARG A 170 -15.45 -0.44 1.09
N VAL A 171 -15.20 -0.93 2.30
CA VAL A 171 -15.38 -0.15 3.53
C VAL A 171 -14.33 0.96 3.60
N SER A 172 -13.05 0.65 3.37
CA SER A 172 -11.96 1.64 3.41
C SER A 172 -12.20 2.83 2.46
N ILE A 173 -12.78 2.61 1.29
CA ILE A 173 -13.08 3.69 0.33
C ILE A 173 -14.22 4.60 0.81
N ARG A 174 -15.18 4.04 1.55
CA ARG A 174 -16.36 4.78 2.03
C ARG A 174 -16.11 5.50 3.34
N VAL A 175 -15.20 4.98 4.15
CA VAL A 175 -14.86 5.57 5.44
C VAL A 175 -13.89 6.72 5.18
N PRO A 176 -14.25 7.97 5.56
CA PRO A 176 -13.30 9.07 5.45
C PRO A 176 -12.04 8.73 6.26
N PRO A 177 -10.86 9.14 5.79
CA PRO A 177 -9.64 8.99 6.55
C PRO A 177 -9.86 9.64 7.92
N PRO A 178 -9.41 8.98 8.99
CA PRO A 178 -9.54 9.54 10.32
C PRO A 178 -8.91 10.94 10.38
N GLU A 179 -9.64 11.91 10.94
CA GLU A 179 -9.06 13.21 11.25
C GLU A 179 -7.83 13.02 12.15
N ALA A 180 -6.72 13.63 11.76
CA ALA A 180 -5.45 13.49 12.47
C ALA A 180 -5.57 13.90 13.95
N ALA A 181 -6.24 15.03 14.21
CA ALA A 181 -6.47 15.56 15.56
C ALA A 181 -7.26 14.59 16.46
N ARG A 182 -8.27 13.89 15.93
CA ARG A 182 -9.09 12.95 16.72
C ARG A 182 -8.42 11.60 16.94
N THR A 183 -7.57 11.15 16.02
CA THR A 183 -6.99 9.80 16.08
C THR A 183 -5.65 9.70 16.78
N ALA A 184 -4.90 10.79 16.89
CA ALA A 184 -3.63 10.81 17.62
C ALA A 184 -3.80 10.40 19.10
N HIS A 185 -4.96 10.62 19.70
CA HIS A 185 -5.24 10.30 21.10
C HIS A 185 -5.75 8.88 21.34
N ILE A 186 -6.31 8.20 20.33
CA ILE A 186 -7.11 6.98 20.55
C ILE A 186 -6.34 5.70 20.21
N ASN A 187 -5.37 5.75 19.30
CA ASN A 187 -4.67 4.54 18.86
C ASN A 187 -3.19 4.80 18.54
N PRO A 188 -2.23 4.36 19.40
CA PRO A 188 -0.81 4.59 19.17
C PRO A 188 -0.31 3.93 17.88
N LEU A 189 -0.89 2.79 17.50
CA LEU A 189 -0.56 2.11 16.24
C LEU A 189 -0.95 2.99 15.04
N THR A 190 -2.18 3.52 15.01
CA THR A 190 -2.61 4.41 13.92
C THR A 190 -1.77 5.68 13.87
N ARG A 191 -1.44 6.25 15.04
CA ARG A 191 -0.59 7.44 15.12
C ARG A 191 0.77 7.20 14.50
N VAL A 192 1.45 6.11 14.84
CA VAL A 192 2.78 5.80 14.31
C VAL A 192 2.69 5.36 12.85
N LEU A 193 1.83 4.39 12.53
CA LEU A 193 1.75 3.80 11.19
C LEU A 193 1.25 4.78 10.12
N LEU A 194 0.46 5.79 10.47
CA LEU A 194 -0.03 6.79 9.51
C LEU A 194 0.61 8.16 9.76
N HIS A 195 0.39 8.77 10.93
CA HIS A 195 0.74 10.18 11.12
C HIS A 195 2.25 10.42 11.19
N THR A 196 2.97 9.72 12.07
CA THR A 196 4.42 9.92 12.23
C THR A 196 5.17 9.66 10.92
N ARG A 197 4.86 8.55 10.25
CA ARG A 197 5.49 8.18 8.97
C ARG A 197 5.17 9.17 7.86
N THR A 198 3.93 9.67 7.79
CA THR A 198 3.55 10.73 6.86
C THR A 198 4.34 12.02 7.10
N GLN A 199 4.48 12.41 8.36
CA GLN A 199 5.22 13.62 8.72
C GLN A 199 6.70 13.50 8.31
N ILE A 200 7.36 12.38 8.61
CA ILE A 200 8.76 12.12 8.20
C ILE A 200 8.91 12.24 6.67
N ALA A 201 8.01 11.59 5.93
CA ALA A 201 8.03 11.59 4.48
C ALA A 201 7.88 13.01 3.90
N VAL A 202 6.89 13.77 4.38
CA VAL A 202 6.62 15.12 3.89
C VAL A 202 7.72 16.10 4.30
N THR A 203 8.21 16.02 5.53
CA THR A 203 9.34 16.87 5.98
C THR A 203 10.55 16.68 5.08
N ALA A 204 10.93 15.42 4.78
CA ALA A 204 12.01 15.13 3.85
C ALA A 204 11.73 15.67 2.43
N ALA A 205 10.50 15.45 1.94
CA ALA A 205 10.10 15.92 0.62
C ALA A 205 10.11 17.45 0.47
N THR A 206 9.74 18.18 1.52
CA THR A 206 9.73 19.66 1.47
C THR A 206 11.10 20.29 1.66
N ALA A 207 12.05 19.55 2.24
CA ALA A 207 13.41 20.02 2.52
C ALA A 207 14.34 19.96 1.30
N THR A 208 14.08 19.10 0.31
CA THR A 208 14.87 19.03 -0.94
C THR A 208 14.48 20.12 -1.92
N THR A 209 15.42 20.69 -2.67
CA THR A 209 15.13 21.65 -3.75
C THR A 209 14.76 20.98 -5.08
N ASP A 210 15.02 19.68 -5.20
CA ASP A 210 14.82 18.93 -6.45
C ASP A 210 13.35 18.56 -6.66
N ASP A 211 12.98 18.33 -7.92
CA ASP A 211 11.73 17.65 -8.23
C ASP A 211 11.76 16.21 -7.71
N LEU A 212 10.63 15.75 -7.18
CA LEU A 212 10.60 14.55 -6.34
C LEU A 212 9.41 13.64 -6.66
N ILE A 213 9.65 12.33 -6.64
CA ILE A 213 8.63 11.29 -6.60
C ILE A 213 8.54 10.74 -5.19
N MET A 214 7.33 10.67 -4.64
CA MET A 214 7.04 10.04 -3.37
C MET A 214 6.27 8.74 -3.58
N ILE A 215 6.82 7.59 -3.20
CA ILE A 215 6.11 6.28 -3.25
C ILE A 215 5.62 5.89 -1.85
N TRP A 216 4.31 6.00 -1.59
CA TRP A 216 3.71 5.72 -0.28
C TRP A 216 2.39 4.98 -0.38
N GLY A 217 2.09 4.18 0.63
CA GLY A 217 0.84 3.44 0.75
C GLY A 217 -0.35 4.40 0.70
N ALA A 218 -1.37 4.03 -0.05
CA ALA A 218 -2.52 4.88 -0.36
C ALA A 218 -3.18 5.49 0.87
N ARG A 219 -3.19 4.79 2.02
CA ARG A 219 -3.75 5.32 3.27
C ARG A 219 -3.05 6.56 3.81
N HIS A 220 -1.81 6.84 3.37
CA HIS A 220 -1.06 8.04 3.73
C HIS A 220 -1.48 9.28 2.92
N LEU A 221 -2.02 9.10 1.72
CA LEU A 221 -2.28 10.21 0.79
C LEU A 221 -3.09 11.35 1.40
N PRO A 222 -4.16 11.13 2.19
CA PRO A 222 -4.89 12.25 2.78
C PRO A 222 -4.00 13.12 3.67
N GLY A 223 -3.17 12.51 4.52
CA GLY A 223 -2.21 13.23 5.36
C GLY A 223 -1.12 13.92 4.56
N ILE A 224 -0.59 13.25 3.52
CA ILE A 224 0.40 13.82 2.60
C ILE A 224 -0.17 15.05 1.91
N THR A 225 -1.36 14.95 1.31
CA THR A 225 -2.03 16.06 0.61
C THR A 225 -2.23 17.26 1.53
N THR A 226 -2.73 17.03 2.76
CA THR A 226 -2.90 18.11 3.75
C THR A 226 -1.56 18.77 4.09
N ALA A 227 -0.53 17.99 4.39
CA ALA A 227 0.77 18.51 4.78
C ALA A 227 1.50 19.24 3.63
N LEU A 228 1.45 18.70 2.40
CA LEU A 228 1.98 19.37 1.21
C LEU A 228 1.23 20.67 0.90
N SER A 229 -0.10 20.67 1.05
CA SER A 229 -0.90 21.90 0.84
C SER A 229 -0.55 23.00 1.82
N ALA A 230 -0.26 22.64 3.08
CA ALA A 230 0.22 23.56 4.11
C ALA A 230 1.62 24.10 3.80
N ALA A 231 2.43 23.30 3.08
CA ALA A 231 3.77 23.68 2.60
C ALA A 231 3.77 24.39 1.23
N GLY A 232 2.65 24.97 0.79
CA GLY A 232 2.57 25.78 -0.42
C GLY A 232 2.32 25.03 -1.74
N TYR A 233 2.14 23.70 -1.69
CA TYR A 233 1.84 22.91 -2.88
C TYR A 233 0.35 22.92 -3.23
N ARG A 234 0.04 22.71 -4.52
CA ARG A 234 -1.31 22.41 -5.00
C ARG A 234 -1.31 21.12 -5.80
N PRO A 235 -2.27 20.20 -5.53
CA PRO A 235 -2.46 19.03 -6.36
C PRO A 235 -3.00 19.43 -7.73
N ASP A 236 -2.51 18.76 -8.76
CA ASP A 236 -3.00 18.85 -10.13
C ASP A 236 -3.89 17.62 -10.42
N TYR A 237 -5.19 17.78 -10.17
CA TYR A 237 -6.16 16.70 -10.32
C TYR A 237 -6.48 16.39 -11.78
N ASP A 238 -6.25 17.33 -12.69
CA ASP A 238 -6.52 17.13 -14.13
C ASP A 238 -5.51 16.16 -14.73
N HIS A 239 -4.28 16.14 -14.19
CA HIS A 239 -3.23 15.20 -14.58
C HIS A 239 -3.12 13.98 -13.65
N GLN A 240 -4.07 13.79 -12.73
CA GLN A 240 -4.09 12.63 -11.84
C GLN A 240 -4.41 11.36 -12.61
N ARG A 241 -3.58 10.33 -12.44
CA ARG A 241 -3.78 9.01 -13.05
C ARG A 241 -4.25 7.99 -12.01
N TRP A 242 -4.96 6.96 -12.47
CA TRP A 242 -5.53 5.90 -11.61
C TRP A 242 -5.17 4.50 -12.09
N PRO A 243 -3.90 4.06 -11.93
CA PRO A 243 -3.51 2.70 -12.26
C PRO A 243 -4.36 1.65 -11.51
N ILE A 244 -4.70 0.57 -12.21
CA ILE A 244 -5.45 -0.56 -11.65
C ILE A 244 -4.51 -1.40 -10.81
N VAL A 245 -4.80 -1.51 -9.51
CA VAL A 245 -4.09 -2.39 -8.57
C VAL A 245 -4.40 -3.85 -8.88
N GLY A 246 -5.66 -4.15 -9.16
CA GLY A 246 -6.12 -5.49 -9.48
C GLY A 246 -7.63 -5.66 -9.32
N TYR A 247 -8.12 -6.83 -9.71
CA TYR A 247 -9.53 -7.17 -9.57
C TYR A 247 -9.90 -7.54 -8.14
N LEU A 248 -11.06 -7.07 -7.69
CA LEU A 248 -11.64 -7.54 -6.44
C LEU A 248 -12.42 -8.84 -6.65
N PRO A 249 -12.21 -9.83 -5.77
CA PRO A 249 -13.02 -11.02 -5.79
C PRO A 249 -14.51 -10.70 -5.56
N PRO A 250 -15.44 -11.37 -6.28
CA PRO A 250 -16.87 -11.16 -6.09
C PRO A 250 -17.32 -11.67 -4.71
N ILE A 251 -17.71 -10.75 -3.81
CA ILE A 251 -18.09 -11.05 -2.43
C ILE A 251 -19.13 -12.17 -2.36
N ARG A 252 -20.26 -12.04 -3.08
CA ARG A 252 -21.36 -13.02 -3.03
C ARG A 252 -20.92 -14.42 -3.46
N ALA A 253 -20.15 -14.53 -4.54
CA ALA A 253 -19.70 -15.82 -5.04
C ALA A 253 -18.70 -16.48 -4.09
N ASN A 254 -17.79 -15.71 -3.49
CA ASN A 254 -16.83 -16.23 -2.51
C ASN A 254 -17.48 -16.61 -1.17
N THR A 255 -18.49 -15.86 -0.72
CA THR A 255 -19.31 -16.26 0.44
C THR A 255 -20.04 -17.57 0.16
N ALA A 256 -20.66 -17.74 -1.02
CA ALA A 256 -21.31 -19.00 -1.38
C ALA A 256 -20.32 -20.17 -1.42
N ARG A 257 -19.13 -19.98 -2.00
CA ARG A 257 -18.07 -21.00 -2.01
C ARG A 257 -17.60 -21.39 -0.62
N TYR A 258 -17.41 -20.41 0.27
CA TYR A 258 -17.07 -20.67 1.66
C TYR A 258 -18.13 -21.54 2.36
N LEU A 259 -19.41 -21.16 2.24
CA LEU A 259 -20.53 -21.91 2.84
C LEU A 259 -20.65 -23.33 2.28
N LEU A 260 -20.32 -23.52 1.00
CA LEU A 260 -20.31 -24.81 0.32
C LEU A 260 -18.99 -25.59 0.47
N ARG A 261 -18.03 -25.08 1.27
CA ARG A 261 -16.68 -25.63 1.44
C ARG A 261 -15.94 -25.89 0.12
N ARG A 262 -16.08 -24.99 -0.85
CA ARG A 262 -15.40 -25.03 -2.15
C ARG A 262 -14.21 -24.06 -2.19
N PRO A 263 -13.13 -24.38 -2.90
CA PRO A 263 -12.05 -23.43 -3.14
C PRO A 263 -12.56 -22.21 -3.93
N PRO A 264 -11.89 -21.04 -3.85
CA PRO A 264 -12.19 -19.91 -4.70
C PRO A 264 -12.04 -20.28 -6.18
N THR A 265 -12.71 -19.54 -7.07
CA THR A 265 -12.40 -19.65 -8.50
C THR A 265 -10.93 -19.25 -8.68
N PRO A 266 -10.13 -19.95 -9.51
CA PRO A 266 -8.82 -19.45 -9.88
C PRO A 266 -8.92 -17.99 -10.30
N HIS A 267 -8.10 -17.13 -9.70
CA HIS A 267 -8.03 -15.76 -10.14
C HIS A 267 -7.58 -15.83 -11.60
N PRO A 268 -8.34 -15.29 -12.56
CA PRO A 268 -7.88 -15.31 -13.94
C PRO A 268 -6.62 -14.44 -13.93
N CYS A 269 -5.47 -15.05 -14.23
CA CYS A 269 -4.22 -14.33 -14.31
C CYS A 269 -4.34 -13.35 -15.48
N TYR A 270 -4.70 -12.09 -15.20
CA TYR A 270 -4.96 -11.09 -16.24
C TYR A 270 -3.70 -10.48 -16.82
N TYR A 271 -2.55 -10.74 -16.18
CA TYR A 271 -1.23 -10.37 -16.67
C TYR A 271 -0.29 -11.58 -16.54
N THR A 272 -0.56 -12.67 -17.27
CA THR A 272 0.60 -13.37 -17.83
C THR A 272 1.24 -12.36 -18.77
N ASN A 273 2.53 -12.11 -18.60
CA ASN A 273 3.35 -11.42 -19.60
C ASN A 273 3.47 -12.32 -20.85
N ASP A 274 2.34 -12.76 -21.41
CA ASP A 274 2.32 -13.33 -22.74
C ASP A 274 2.62 -12.19 -23.70
N ARG A 275 3.88 -12.18 -24.12
CA ARG A 275 4.53 -11.35 -25.13
C ARG A 275 3.87 -11.43 -26.51
N ASN A 276 2.56 -11.64 -26.62
CA ASN A 276 1.87 -11.93 -27.88
C ASN A 276 0.50 -11.24 -27.98
N HIS A 277 0.45 -9.91 -27.86
CA HIS A 277 -0.59 -9.19 -28.58
C HIS A 277 -0.02 -8.09 -29.48
N PRO A 278 -0.58 -7.97 -30.70
CA PRO A 278 0.08 -7.43 -31.88
C PRO A 278 -0.07 -5.92 -31.93
N GLN A 279 0.73 -5.27 -32.76
CA GLN A 279 0.51 -3.88 -33.15
C GLN A 279 -0.93 -3.68 -33.67
N PRO A 280 -1.55 -2.53 -33.41
CA PRO A 280 -2.82 -2.19 -34.03
C PRO A 280 -2.62 -2.08 -35.54
N CYS A 281 -3.62 -2.53 -36.30
CA CYS A 281 -3.74 -2.15 -37.72
C CYS A 281 -3.87 -0.64 -37.86
#